data_AF-A0A368C0X1-F1
#
_entry.id   AF-A0A368C0X1-F1
#
_cell.length_a   1.000
_cell.length_b   1.000
_cell.length_c   1.000
_cell.angle_alpha   90.00
_cell.angle_beta   90.00
_cell.angle_gamma   90.00
#
_symmetry.space_group_name_H-M   'P 1'
#
loop_
_entity.id
_entity.type
_entity.pdbx_description
1 polymer ?
#
loop_
_entity_poly.entity_id
_entity_poly.type
_entity_poly.pdbx_seq_one_letter_code
_entity_poly.pdbx_strand_id
1 'polypeptide(L)'
;MENKISLKSSFDLIFAILSALGFLAVIQTFVIGKHYIIPTAILFITILISNLSYYGFKNKRVAKKILFWIFFIFDIHLFFALFFSVKYRTLLGDSFEIICISLLLLFSYLLVQYNKRNQLF
;
A
#
# COMPACT_ATOMS: atom_id res chain seq x y z
N MET A 1 -7.22 24.04 -4.44
CA MET A 1 -6.76 22.70 -3.97
C MET A 1 -6.46 21.88 -5.20
N GLU A 2 -5.19 21.57 -5.47
CA GLU A 2 -4.85 20.63 -6.56
C GLU A 2 -5.58 19.31 -6.32
N ASN A 3 -6.13 18.72 -7.38
CA ASN A 3 -6.94 17.52 -7.30
C ASN A 3 -6.02 16.34 -6.90
N LYS A 4 -5.95 16.03 -5.60
CA LYS A 4 -5.05 15.00 -5.03
C LYS A 4 -5.42 13.58 -5.48
N ILE A 5 -6.65 13.39 -5.97
CA ILE A 5 -7.13 12.15 -6.56
C ILE A 5 -6.74 12.15 -8.04
N SER A 6 -5.57 11.59 -8.31
CA SER A 6 -5.00 11.48 -9.66
C SER A 6 -4.14 10.22 -9.75
N LEU A 7 -4.03 9.65 -10.95
CA LEU A 7 -3.11 8.54 -11.23
C LEU A 7 -1.63 8.91 -10.95
N LYS A 8 -1.30 10.20 -10.91
CA LYS A 8 0.03 10.68 -10.48
C LYS A 8 0.29 10.43 -8.98
N SER A 9 -0.78 10.41 -8.18
CA SER A 9 -0.73 10.28 -6.72
C SER A 9 -1.39 8.99 -6.23
N SER A 10 -1.56 7.98 -7.08
CA SER A 10 -2.30 6.76 -6.76
C SER A 10 -1.69 6.03 -5.55
N PHE A 11 -0.39 5.72 -5.59
CA PHE A 11 0.29 5.03 -4.49
C PHE A 11 0.43 5.88 -3.23
N ASP A 12 0.55 7.20 -3.38
CA ASP A 12 0.57 8.15 -2.27
C ASP A 12 -0.77 8.12 -1.54
N LEU A 13 -1.88 8.06 -2.29
CA LEU A 13 -3.22 7.95 -1.75
C LEU A 13 -3.45 6.63 -1.04
N ILE A 14 -3.00 5.50 -1.62
CA ILE A 14 -3.09 4.19 -0.95
C ILE A 14 -2.33 4.22 0.38
N PHE A 15 -1.10 4.74 0.40
CA PHE A 15 -0.33 4.88 1.64
C PHE A 15 -0.95 5.86 2.63
N ALA A 16 -1.63 6.92 2.18
CA ALA A 16 -2.39 7.81 3.07
C ALA A 16 -3.58 7.10 3.72
N ILE A 17 -4.31 6.28 2.95
CA ILE A 17 -5.41 5.47 3.49
C ILE A 17 -4.87 4.45 4.49
N LEU A 18 -3.77 3.75 4.15
CA LEU A 18 -3.12 2.81 5.07
C LEU A 18 -2.62 3.50 6.35
N SER A 19 -2.08 4.73 6.24
CA SER A 19 -1.70 5.53 7.41
C SER A 19 -2.91 5.84 8.30
N ALA A 20 -4.03 6.29 7.71
CA ALA A 20 -5.26 6.55 8.46
C ALA A 20 -5.77 5.28 9.17
N LEU A 21 -5.79 4.13 8.48
CA LEU A 21 -6.13 2.84 9.06
C LEU A 21 -5.15 2.41 10.17
N GLY A 22 -3.85 2.68 9.99
CA GLY A 22 -2.82 2.42 10.99
C GLY A 22 -3.04 3.22 12.27
N PHE A 23 -3.38 4.50 12.18
CA PHE A 23 -3.72 5.31 13.35
C PHE A 23 -4.98 4.79 14.05
N LEU A 24 -6.01 4.38 13.30
CA LEU A 24 -7.19 3.74 13.88
C LEU A 24 -6.85 2.42 14.58
N ALA A 25 -5.97 1.61 14.01
CA ALA A 25 -5.50 0.37 14.61
C ALA A 25 -4.72 0.63 15.91
N VAL A 26 -3.87 1.66 15.98
CA VAL A 26 -3.19 2.08 17.21
C VAL A 26 -4.21 2.41 18.30
N ILE A 27 -5.22 3.22 17.99
CA ILE A 27 -6.28 3.59 18.93
C ILE A 27 -7.03 2.34 19.41
N GLN A 28 -7.44 1.46 18.50
CA GLN A 28 -8.12 0.22 18.84
C GLN A 28 -7.29 -0.65 19.79
N THR A 29 -6.00 -0.85 19.48
CA THR A 29 -5.14 -1.76 20.25
C THR A 29 -4.77 -1.17 21.61
N PHE A 30 -4.57 0.15 21.68
CA PHE A 30 -4.21 0.85 22.92
C PHE A 30 -5.40 1.00 23.87
N VAL A 31 -6.57 1.41 23.35
CA VAL A 31 -7.75 1.73 24.17
C VAL A 31 -8.54 0.45 24.52
N ILE A 32 -8.79 -0.43 23.54
CA ILE A 32 -9.64 -1.61 23.73
C ILE A 32 -8.80 -2.81 24.17
N GLY A 33 -7.66 -3.02 23.49
CA GLY A 33 -6.79 -4.17 23.74
C GLY A 33 -5.95 -4.06 25.02
N LYS A 34 -5.75 -2.85 25.55
CA LYS A 34 -4.87 -2.56 26.72
C LYS A 34 -3.45 -3.15 26.58
N HIS A 35 -2.97 -3.31 25.34
CA HIS A 35 -1.60 -3.71 25.04
C HIS A 35 -0.74 -2.47 24.82
N TYR A 36 0.50 -2.45 25.32
CA TYR A 36 1.39 -1.28 25.19
C TYR A 36 2.49 -1.44 24.13
N ILE A 37 2.99 -2.66 23.90
CA ILE A 37 4.12 -2.92 22.98
C ILE A 37 3.65 -3.05 21.51
N ILE A 38 2.52 -3.71 21.28
CA ILE A 38 1.97 -3.90 19.93
C ILE A 38 1.59 -2.56 19.28
N PRO A 39 0.85 -1.63 19.93
CA PRO A 39 0.50 -0.37 19.29
C PRO A 39 1.70 0.54 19.01
N THR A 40 2.79 0.47 19.79
CA THR A 40 3.99 1.28 19.49
C THR A 40 4.69 0.80 18.22
N ALA A 41 4.76 -0.51 17.98
CA ALA A 41 5.26 -1.06 16.71
C ALA A 41 4.37 -0.66 15.53
N ILE A 42 3.04 -0.75 15.68
CA ILE A 42 2.08 -0.30 14.65
C ILE A 42 2.24 1.20 14.39
N LEU A 43 2.36 2.02 15.44
CA LEU A 43 2.53 3.46 15.34
C LEU A 43 3.81 3.83 14.57
N PHE A 44 4.92 3.15 14.87
CA PHE A 44 6.18 3.37 14.16
C PHE A 44 6.04 3.16 12.66
N ILE A 45 5.48 2.02 12.24
CA ILE A 45 5.24 1.72 10.82
C ILE A 45 4.26 2.73 10.21
N THR A 46 3.20 3.09 10.93
CA THR A 46 2.20 4.06 10.49
C THR A 46 2.86 5.42 10.21
N ILE A 47 3.73 5.90 11.10
CA ILE A 47 4.44 7.18 10.91
C ILE A 47 5.37 7.13 9.70
N LEU A 48 6.08 6.02 9.47
CA LEU A 48 6.93 5.86 8.29
C LEU A 48 6.12 5.93 6.99
N ILE A 49 5.03 5.17 6.91
CA ILE A 49 4.11 5.15 5.76
C ILE A 49 3.49 6.53 5.55
N SER A 50 3.08 7.21 6.62
CA SER A 50 2.51 8.55 6.59
C SER A 50 3.49 9.58 6.03
N ASN A 51 4.75 9.54 6.48
CA ASN A 51 5.80 10.42 5.97
C ASN A 51 6.05 10.17 4.48
N LEU A 52 6.13 8.90 4.08
CA LEU A 52 6.36 8.55 2.68
C LEU A 52 5.24 9.05 1.78
N SER A 53 3.98 8.87 2.20
CA SER A 53 2.81 9.43 1.52
C SER A 53 2.86 10.96 1.44
N TYR A 54 3.17 11.64 2.56
CA TYR A 54 3.26 13.10 2.61
C TYR A 54 4.29 13.68 1.62
N TYR A 55 5.51 13.14 1.61
CA TYR A 55 6.55 13.57 0.68
C TYR A 55 6.24 13.18 -0.77
N GLY A 56 5.54 12.06 -0.94
CA GLY A 56 4.97 11.64 -2.21
C GLY A 56 3.97 12.68 -2.77
N PHE A 57 3.00 13.13 -1.97
CA PHE A 57 2.08 14.21 -2.36
C PHE A 57 2.79 15.54 -2.66
N LYS A 58 3.93 15.81 -2.01
CA LYS A 58 4.81 16.94 -2.34
C LYS A 58 5.67 16.73 -3.59
N ASN A 59 5.40 15.68 -4.36
CA ASN A 59 6.11 15.32 -5.59
C ASN A 59 7.63 15.17 -5.39
N LYS A 60 8.08 14.77 -4.19
CA LYS A 60 9.51 14.48 -3.96
C LYS A 60 9.87 13.18 -4.68
N ARG A 61 10.78 13.29 -5.66
CA ARG A 61 11.16 12.17 -6.55
C ARG A 61 11.64 10.94 -5.80
N VAL A 62 12.39 11.11 -4.71
CA VAL A 62 12.87 10.00 -3.88
C VAL A 62 11.71 9.24 -3.25
N ALA A 63 10.75 9.93 -2.63
CA ALA A 63 9.58 9.30 -2.03
C ALA A 63 8.74 8.54 -3.08
N LYS A 64 8.52 9.16 -4.24
CA LYS A 64 7.82 8.52 -5.37
C LYS A 64 8.53 7.25 -5.86
N LYS A 65 9.86 7.25 -5.95
CA LYS A 65 10.65 6.06 -6.32
C LYS A 65 10.53 4.94 -5.28
N ILE A 66 10.59 5.28 -4.00
CA ILE A 66 10.42 4.30 -2.91
C ILE A 66 9.01 3.71 -2.97
N LEU A 67 7.97 4.53 -3.11
CA LEU A 67 6.59 4.06 -3.28
C LEU A 67 6.46 3.12 -4.49
N PHE A 68 7.01 3.51 -5.64
CA PHE A 68 7.01 2.68 -6.83
C PHE A 68 7.64 1.31 -6.56
N TRP A 69 8.82 1.25 -5.94
CA TRP A 69 9.49 -0.01 -5.66
C TRP A 69 8.74 -0.88 -4.66
N ILE A 70 8.12 -0.29 -3.63
CA ILE A 70 7.28 -1.05 -2.69
C ILE A 70 6.12 -1.71 -3.44
N PHE A 71 5.40 -0.95 -4.27
CA PHE A 71 4.27 -1.50 -5.02
C PHE A 71 4.69 -2.46 -6.13
N PHE A 72 5.86 -2.26 -6.75
CA PHE A 72 6.42 -3.19 -7.73
C PHE A 72 6.75 -4.55 -7.10
N ILE A 73 7.42 -4.53 -5.95
CA ILE A 73 7.72 -5.74 -5.19
C ILE A 73 6.41 -6.41 -4.75
N PHE A 74 5.44 -5.64 -4.27
CA PHE A 74 4.11 -6.16 -3.91
C PHE A 74 3.40 -6.82 -5.11
N ASP A 75 3.44 -6.22 -6.29
CA ASP A 75 2.83 -6.76 -7.51
C ASP A 75 3.50 -8.08 -7.95
N ILE A 76 4.84 -8.16 -7.83
CA ILE A 76 5.58 -9.42 -8.01
C ILE A 76 5.14 -10.48 -6.99
N HIS A 77 4.95 -10.09 -5.72
CA HIS A 77 4.48 -11.03 -4.70
C HIS A 77 3.06 -11.53 -5.00
N LEU A 78 2.17 -10.67 -5.52
CA LEU A 78 0.84 -11.08 -5.99
C LEU A 78 0.93 -12.08 -7.15
N PHE A 79 1.83 -11.81 -8.11
CA PHE A 79 2.07 -12.74 -9.22
C PHE A 79 2.52 -14.11 -8.73
N PHE A 80 3.51 -14.18 -7.84
CA PHE A 80 3.94 -15.45 -7.27
C PHE A 80 2.86 -16.10 -6.40
N ALA A 81 2.07 -15.31 -5.67
CA ALA A 81 1.00 -15.83 -4.83
C ALA A 81 -0.04 -16.63 -5.63
N LEU A 82 -0.34 -16.24 -6.88
CA LEU A 82 -1.27 -16.97 -7.75
C LEU A 82 -0.89 -18.44 -7.95
N PHE A 83 0.41 -18.73 -8.02
CA PHE A 83 0.92 -20.07 -8.31
C PHE A 83 1.30 -20.86 -7.06
N PHE A 84 1.78 -20.16 -6.02
CA PHE A 84 2.45 -20.80 -4.89
C PHE A 84 1.73 -20.62 -3.53
N SER A 85 0.74 -19.74 -3.42
CA SER A 85 0.12 -19.47 -2.11
C SER A 85 -0.96 -20.49 -1.74
N VAL A 86 -0.60 -21.40 -0.83
CA VAL A 86 -1.57 -22.30 -0.19
C VAL A 86 -2.48 -21.52 0.76
N LYS A 87 -1.91 -20.64 1.60
CA LYS A 87 -2.66 -19.92 2.64
C LYS A 87 -3.73 -18.98 2.08
N TYR A 88 -3.44 -18.25 1.00
CA TYR A 88 -4.43 -17.33 0.43
C TYR A 88 -5.51 -18.09 -0.34
N ARG A 89 -5.16 -19.21 -0.98
CA ARG A 89 -6.12 -20.10 -1.65
C ARG A 89 -7.09 -20.74 -0.64
N THR A 90 -6.63 -21.13 0.55
CA THR A 90 -7.52 -21.64 1.60
C THR A 90 -8.40 -20.55 2.22
N LEU A 91 -7.88 -19.33 2.39
CA LEU A 91 -8.64 -18.22 2.97
C LEU A 91 -9.74 -17.70 2.03
N LEU A 92 -9.43 -17.58 0.73
CA LEU A 92 -10.33 -16.96 -0.26
C LEU A 92 -11.17 -18.00 -1.03
N GLY A 93 -10.84 -19.29 -0.92
CA GLY A 93 -11.55 -20.38 -1.58
C GLY A 93 -11.67 -20.15 -3.09
N ASP A 94 -12.88 -20.32 -3.61
CA ASP A 94 -13.19 -20.19 -5.04
C ASP A 94 -12.98 -18.75 -5.57
N SER A 95 -12.98 -17.75 -4.69
CA SER A 95 -12.74 -16.35 -5.08
C SER A 95 -11.26 -16.01 -5.23
N PHE A 96 -10.34 -16.91 -4.84
CA PHE A 96 -8.91 -16.65 -4.81
C PHE A 96 -8.37 -16.14 -6.16
N GLU A 97 -8.63 -16.89 -7.24
CA GLU A 97 -8.08 -16.57 -8.56
C GLU A 97 -8.62 -15.24 -9.07
N ILE A 98 -9.93 -15.02 -8.97
CA ILE A 98 -10.57 -13.77 -9.42
C ILE A 98 -10.01 -12.57 -8.66
N ILE A 99 -9.87 -12.67 -7.33
CA ILE A 99 -9.35 -11.57 -6.51
C ILE A 99 -7.88 -11.30 -6.82
N CYS A 100 -7.04 -12.33 -6.83
CA CYS A 100 -5.60 -12.15 -7.07
C CYS A 100 -5.29 -11.67 -8.49
N ILE A 101 -5.97 -12.21 -9.52
CA ILE A 101 -5.82 -11.74 -10.91
C ILE A 101 -6.27 -10.28 -11.03
N SER A 102 -7.42 -9.93 -10.44
CA SER A 102 -7.93 -8.56 -10.50
C SER A 102 -6.99 -7.56 -9.83
N LEU A 103 -6.44 -7.91 -8.65
CA LEU A 103 -5.47 -7.08 -7.94
C LEU A 103 -4.17 -6.95 -8.73
N LEU A 104 -3.63 -8.04 -9.27
CA LEU A 104 -2.43 -8.02 -10.09
C LEU A 104 -2.60 -7.09 -11.31
N LEU A 105 -3.69 -7.23 -12.06
CA LEU A 105 -3.95 -6.37 -13.22
C LEU A 105 -4.11 -4.89 -12.83
N LEU A 106 -4.82 -4.61 -11.73
CA LEU A 106 -5.00 -3.26 -11.21
C LEU A 106 -3.66 -2.63 -10.81
N PHE A 107 -2.84 -3.33 -10.01
CA PHE A 107 -1.57 -2.79 -9.52
C PHE A 107 -0.52 -2.69 -10.62
N SER A 108 -0.45 -3.65 -11.54
CA SER A 108 0.36 -3.54 -12.76
C SER A 108 -0.03 -2.30 -13.58
N TYR A 109 -1.33 -2.05 -13.80
CA TYR A 109 -1.80 -0.84 -14.49
C TYR A 109 -1.38 0.44 -13.74
N LEU A 110 -1.59 0.48 -12.42
CA LEU A 110 -1.22 1.63 -11.60
C LEU A 110 0.29 1.87 -11.62
N LEU A 111 1.13 0.83 -11.58
CA LEU A 111 2.60 0.94 -11.65
C LEU A 111 3.04 1.64 -12.95
N VAL A 112 2.50 1.19 -14.08
CA VAL A 112 2.80 1.77 -15.39
C VAL A 112 2.37 3.24 -15.44
N GLN A 113 1.14 3.55 -15.00
CA GLN A 113 0.63 4.92 -14.99
C GLN A 113 1.42 5.82 -14.04
N TYR A 114 1.78 5.30 -12.87
CA TYR A 114 2.51 6.03 -11.85
C TYR A 114 3.91 6.39 -12.33
N ASN A 115 4.62 5.45 -12.96
CA ASN A 115 5.93 5.72 -13.55
C ASN A 115 5.82 6.75 -14.69
N LYS A 116 4.92 6.53 -15.65
CA LYS A 116 4.74 7.42 -16.81
C LYS A 116 4.44 8.86 -16.40
N ARG A 117 3.53 9.05 -15.43
CA ARG A 117 3.07 10.39 -15.00
C ARG A 117 4.05 11.12 -14.08
N ASN A 118 4.92 10.38 -13.39
CA ASN A 118 5.92 10.96 -12.50
C ASN A 118 7.35 10.96 -13.09
N GLN A 119 7.55 10.39 -14.29
CA GLN A 119 8.85 10.30 -14.98
C GLN A 119 9.96 9.80 -14.04
N LEU A 120 9.68 8.69 -13.33
CA LEU A 120 10.59 8.24 -12.27
C LEU A 120 11.89 7.68 -12.85
N PHE A 121 11.77 6.95 -13.96
CA PHE A 121 12.85 6.31 -14.71
C PHE A 121 12.76 6.67 -16.18
#